data_AF-A0A1V4SNQ5-F1
#
_entry.id   AF-A0A1V4SNQ5-F1
#
_cell.length_a   1.000
_cell.length_b   1.000
_cell.length_c   1.000
_cell.angle_alpha   90.00
_cell.angle_beta   90.00
_cell.angle_gamma   90.00
#
_symmetry.space_group_name_H-M   'P 1'
#
loop_
_entity.id
_entity.type
_entity.pdbx_description
1 polymer ?
#
loop_
_entity_poly.entity_id
_entity_poly.type
_entity_poly.pdbx_seq_one_letter_code
_entity_poly.pdbx_strand_id
1 'polypeptide(L)'
;MTRKILIFLLLICLIISGFVPAASAAQGIPEKKLELHAFYPAQMTFSESSKKYIDALDSVSFAWGRMYRDLQNGVVTRLGENGNTMFYYPADYIDVLKYAKSKNKTIQLNIFSDSTNAVEILPYKEQRDRAVDAIEELLKSDVGNGSEIYFDGVVIDFEGLQNKDANGKVTVINGRDMKSWYNQFLTQLSSRLKAINKTLYVAVNPLLNYSGYDYKAIAAIADRMIIMAHDYEPVTRLNKSQVVQYSGYNSLSPIDGLAPIKKLRLALEDVKNTVDKVNQAKVMLQINFDAAQWRYSMAAANSWNKAPGSTMSIETRNTPTYQMLYDRIHNIKGKSTGMTYGYNNELQSPVLQFYDEVDHTYNIAIYEDSRSVKAKIDLVREYGLGGISLWSLANVPDFNDKTSKVYGLDVWDNIIAALPFKAPAAVGTKAAFTDKVVETAVRKQLMRTSGTIYSNELLKVYRLAIPAGVKSLADLKKLPNLEYLDVSNAKISNISNVSNLKNLRVLYLQRNTIADITPLKGLTKLEVLSLNGNRISGIGTLAGLTSLTELYIRDNLVSDYSPLANLKKLNILYLKGNKSTNYTKLNNVKKGLLEKDF
;
A
#
# COMPACT_ATOMS: atom_id res chain seq x y z
N MET A 1 72.12 -22.02 54.62
CA MET A 1 71.88 -23.51 54.46
C MET A 1 71.35 -23.83 53.05
N THR A 2 72.32 -23.66 52.09
CA THR A 2 72.78 -24.64 51.08
C THR A 2 71.64 -24.94 50.08
N ARG A 3 71.79 -24.39 48.81
CA ARG A 3 72.25 -25.01 47.54
C ARG A 3 71.42 -26.26 47.22
N LYS A 4 70.52 -26.19 46.22
CA LYS A 4 70.76 -26.91 44.94
C LYS A 4 69.90 -28.17 44.86
N ILE A 5 68.81 -28.05 44.06
CA ILE A 5 68.71 -28.96 42.89
C ILE A 5 67.24 -28.99 42.44
N LEU A 6 66.95 -28.22 41.37
CA LEU A 6 66.57 -29.10 40.23
C LEU A 6 66.19 -28.22 39.04
N ILE A 7 67.14 -27.89 38.20
CA ILE A 7 67.44 -27.97 36.76
C ILE A 7 66.61 -29.08 36.09
N PHE A 8 65.52 -28.77 35.34
CA PHE A 8 65.61 -29.04 33.88
C PHE A 8 64.22 -29.35 33.34
N LEU A 9 63.48 -28.33 32.91
CA LEU A 9 62.90 -28.58 31.57
C LEU A 9 62.31 -27.27 31.03
N LEU A 10 63.14 -26.46 30.31
CA LEU A 10 62.92 -26.31 28.86
C LEU A 10 62.59 -24.86 28.54
N LEU A 11 63.61 -24.02 28.38
CA LEU A 11 63.97 -23.08 27.30
C LEU A 11 63.41 -23.55 25.95
N ILE A 12 62.12 -23.12 25.72
CA ILE A 12 61.68 -22.75 24.36
C ILE A 12 61.02 -21.38 24.43
N CYS A 13 61.71 -20.27 24.23
CA CYS A 13 61.54 -19.36 23.08
C CYS A 13 60.32 -18.45 23.31
N LEU A 14 60.51 -17.14 23.71
CA LEU A 14 60.50 -15.88 22.93
C LEU A 14 59.07 -15.49 22.55
N ILE A 15 58.48 -14.43 23.19
CA ILE A 15 57.96 -13.13 22.71
C ILE A 15 56.44 -13.27 22.48
N ILE A 16 55.63 -12.77 23.45
CA ILE A 16 54.58 -11.82 22.97
C ILE A 16 53.93 -11.17 24.18
N SER A 17 54.53 -10.19 24.83
CA SER A 17 53.78 -9.08 25.47
C SER A 17 52.85 -8.39 24.46
N GLY A 18 51.72 -9.02 24.09
CA GLY A 18 50.53 -8.58 23.33
C GLY A 18 49.66 -7.65 24.18
N PHE A 19 49.87 -6.24 24.07
CA PHE A 19 48.93 -5.19 23.62
C PHE A 19 47.48 -5.68 23.70
N VAL A 20 46.89 -5.60 24.86
CA VAL A 20 45.42 -5.66 24.95
C VAL A 20 44.81 -4.51 24.14
N PRO A 21 44.34 -4.64 22.87
CA PRO A 21 43.61 -3.51 22.28
C PRO A 21 42.26 -3.27 23.00
N ALA A 22 42.16 -2.21 23.84
CA ALA A 22 40.92 -1.43 24.08
C ALA A 22 39.77 -1.88 23.19
N ALA A 23 39.05 -2.97 23.53
CA ALA A 23 37.62 -3.20 23.18
C ALA A 23 37.03 -2.03 22.39
N SER A 24 37.40 -1.83 21.08
CA SER A 24 36.63 -1.18 20.00
C SER A 24 35.15 -1.07 20.35
N ALA A 25 34.64 -0.11 21.20
CA ALA A 25 33.33 0.57 21.06
C ALA A 25 32.56 0.07 19.83
N ALA A 26 31.98 -1.17 19.81
CA ALA A 26 30.86 -1.52 18.90
C ALA A 26 30.34 -0.29 18.15
N GLN A 27 31.12 0.32 17.27
CA GLN A 27 30.61 1.31 16.30
C GLN A 27 29.21 0.94 15.81
N GLY A 28 28.07 1.07 16.67
CA GLY A 28 26.63 1.06 16.36
C GLY A 28 26.36 1.40 14.90
N ILE A 29 25.86 0.49 14.02
CA ILE A 29 25.35 0.75 12.65
C ILE A 29 24.78 2.18 12.58
N PRO A 30 25.37 3.12 11.64
CA PRO A 30 24.91 4.51 11.55
C PRO A 30 23.42 4.60 11.18
N GLU A 31 22.66 5.38 12.01
CA GLU A 31 21.23 5.69 11.76
C GLU A 31 21.08 6.50 10.46
N LYS A 32 20.38 5.79 9.44
CA LYS A 32 20.01 6.51 8.19
C LYS A 32 18.63 7.17 8.32
N LYS A 33 18.48 8.23 7.48
CA LYS A 33 17.14 8.86 7.49
C LYS A 33 16.65 9.05 6.05
N LEU A 34 15.37 8.59 5.85
CA LEU A 34 14.77 8.81 4.51
C LEU A 34 14.47 10.29 4.31
N GLU A 35 14.70 10.69 3.06
CA GLU A 35 14.32 12.08 2.73
C GLU A 35 12.80 12.27 2.73
N LEU A 36 12.42 13.49 3.28
CA LEU A 36 10.97 13.77 3.30
C LEU A 36 10.69 15.01 2.44
N HIS A 37 9.92 14.75 1.41
CA HIS A 37 9.49 15.82 0.47
C HIS A 37 7.96 15.84 0.40
N ALA A 38 7.35 17.08 0.14
CA ALA A 38 5.87 17.11 -0.01
C ALA A 38 5.47 18.23 -0.95
N PHE A 39 4.19 17.99 -1.50
CA PHE A 39 3.63 19.03 -2.37
C PHE A 39 2.69 19.93 -1.55
N TYR A 40 2.91 21.27 -1.71
CA TYR A 40 2.02 22.30 -1.14
C TYR A 40 1.09 22.81 -2.25
N PRO A 41 -0.17 22.34 -2.22
CA PRO A 41 -1.06 22.71 -3.32
C PRO A 41 -1.65 24.11 -3.13
N ALA A 42 -2.22 24.67 -4.22
CA ALA A 42 -2.71 26.07 -4.20
C ALA A 42 -3.91 26.21 -3.26
N GLN A 43 -4.54 25.13 -2.95
CA GLN A 43 -5.79 25.24 -2.15
C GLN A 43 -5.46 25.16 -0.65
N MET A 44 -4.19 24.91 -0.34
CA MET A 44 -3.85 24.83 1.09
C MET A 44 -3.68 26.24 1.66
N THR A 45 -4.24 26.34 2.87
CA THR A 45 -4.09 27.63 3.56
C THR A 45 -2.81 27.62 4.43
N PHE A 46 -2.08 28.76 4.33
CA PHE A 46 -0.90 28.89 5.21
C PHE A 46 -1.35 29.06 6.67
N SER A 47 -1.07 28.08 7.54
CA SER A 47 -1.52 28.02 8.94
C SER A 47 -0.41 27.46 9.84
N GLU A 48 -0.75 27.36 11.18
CA GLU A 48 0.23 26.75 12.12
C GLU A 48 0.52 25.28 11.75
N SER A 49 -0.52 24.63 11.30
CA SER A 49 -0.29 23.24 10.86
C SER A 49 0.68 23.18 9.67
N SER A 50 0.40 24.00 8.67
CA SER A 50 1.35 23.99 7.53
C SER A 50 2.77 24.32 7.99
N LYS A 51 3.00 25.28 8.96
CA LYS A 51 4.36 25.57 9.44
C LYS A 51 4.99 24.33 10.10
N LYS A 52 4.10 23.72 10.90
CA LYS A 52 4.59 22.48 11.54
C LYS A 52 5.07 21.48 10.49
N TYR A 53 4.36 21.29 9.44
CA TYR A 53 4.77 20.31 8.40
C TYR A 53 6.04 20.78 7.69
N ILE A 54 6.08 22.05 7.38
CA ILE A 54 7.26 22.56 6.62
C ILE A 54 8.52 22.42 7.49
N ASP A 55 8.42 22.58 8.76
CA ASP A 55 9.61 22.47 9.64
C ASP A 55 10.24 21.08 9.53
N ALA A 56 9.37 20.11 9.28
CA ALA A 56 9.90 18.72 9.31
C ALA A 56 10.42 18.31 7.92
N LEU A 57 10.08 19.04 6.87
CA LEU A 57 10.41 18.59 5.50
C LEU A 57 11.87 18.94 5.17
N ASP A 58 12.38 18.05 4.28
CA ASP A 58 13.70 18.41 3.69
C ASP A 58 13.53 19.36 2.50
N SER A 59 12.44 19.12 1.77
CA SER A 59 12.12 20.02 0.64
C SER A 59 10.60 20.08 0.43
N VAL A 60 10.22 21.29 -0.23
CA VAL A 60 8.78 21.47 -0.48
C VAL A 60 8.60 21.93 -1.94
N SER A 61 7.61 21.21 -2.55
CA SER A 61 7.29 21.65 -3.93
C SER A 61 5.92 22.32 -3.96
N PHE A 62 5.93 23.44 -4.57
CA PHE A 62 4.67 24.22 -4.62
C PHE A 62 3.98 23.98 -5.96
N ALA A 63 2.79 23.25 -5.94
CA ALA A 63 2.08 22.79 -7.16
C ALA A 63 1.20 23.91 -7.71
N TRP A 64 1.89 24.90 -8.29
CA TRP A 64 1.18 26.13 -8.70
C TRP A 64 1.44 26.41 -10.18
N GLY A 65 2.15 25.50 -10.84
CA GLY A 65 2.48 25.80 -12.26
C GLY A 65 1.86 24.75 -13.18
N ARG A 66 1.51 25.30 -14.39
CA ARG A 66 0.98 24.37 -15.41
C ARG A 66 1.45 24.82 -16.80
N MET A 67 1.66 23.75 -17.58
CA MET A 67 1.98 24.06 -18.99
C MET A 67 0.83 23.58 -19.89
N TYR A 68 0.42 24.53 -20.86
CA TYR A 68 -0.65 24.16 -21.81
C TYR A 68 -0.06 24.02 -23.22
N ARG A 69 -1.06 23.57 -24.16
CA ARG A 69 -0.56 23.33 -25.54
C ARG A 69 -0.21 24.65 -26.23
N ASP A 70 1.10 24.73 -27.08
CA ASP A 70 1.59 25.76 -28.02
C ASP A 70 2.35 26.87 -27.28
N LEU A 71 2.61 26.64 -25.85
CA LEU A 71 3.45 27.41 -24.93
C LEU A 71 3.45 28.89 -25.29
N GLN A 72 2.34 29.42 -26.10
CA GLN A 72 2.29 30.88 -26.40
C GLN A 72 2.24 31.68 -25.10
N ASN A 73 1.73 31.03 -24.05
CA ASN A 73 1.67 31.76 -22.76
C ASN A 73 2.63 31.15 -21.75
N GLY A 74 3.63 30.26 -22.26
CA GLY A 74 4.65 29.64 -21.38
C GLY A 74 4.01 28.86 -20.21
N VAL A 75 4.76 28.83 -19.00
CA VAL A 75 4.26 28.21 -17.77
C VAL A 75 3.28 29.18 -17.09
N VAL A 76 1.96 28.65 -16.84
CA VAL A 76 0.91 29.52 -16.29
C VAL A 76 0.80 29.28 -14.77
N THR A 77 0.91 30.45 -14.03
CA THR A 77 0.74 30.34 -12.55
C THR A 77 -0.37 31.30 -12.10
N ARG A 78 -1.27 31.66 -12.96
CA ARG A 78 -2.33 32.61 -12.55
C ARG A 78 -3.70 31.92 -12.62
N LEU A 79 -4.53 32.48 -11.77
CA LEU A 79 -5.90 31.94 -11.66
C LEU A 79 -6.68 32.21 -12.96
N GLY A 80 -7.36 31.18 -13.63
CA GLY A 80 -8.47 31.64 -14.52
C GLY A 80 -7.97 31.88 -15.95
N GLU A 81 -7.21 31.14 -16.59
CA GLU A 81 -7.10 31.33 -18.06
C GLU A 81 -7.64 30.09 -18.78
N ASN A 82 -8.46 29.11 -18.02
CA ASN A 82 -9.12 27.98 -18.74
C ASN A 82 -10.05 27.25 -17.79
N GLY A 83 -10.48 27.93 -16.54
CA GLY A 83 -11.48 27.24 -15.69
C GLY A 83 -10.84 26.29 -14.68
N ASN A 84 -9.30 26.14 -14.67
CA ASN A 84 -8.67 25.24 -13.67
C ASN A 84 -8.15 26.06 -12.48
N THR A 85 -8.65 25.73 -11.28
CA THR A 85 -8.40 26.53 -10.06
C THR A 85 -7.31 25.86 -9.22
N MET A 86 -6.53 24.85 -9.89
CA MET A 86 -5.64 24.08 -8.98
C MET A 86 -4.19 24.51 -9.21
N PHE A 87 -3.84 25.38 -10.20
CA PHE A 87 -2.42 25.62 -10.50
C PHE A 87 -2.20 27.13 -10.65
N TYR A 88 -2.10 27.77 -9.39
CA TYR A 88 -1.87 29.23 -9.33
C TYR A 88 -1.18 29.59 -8.02
N TYR A 89 -0.64 30.83 -8.10
CA TYR A 89 -0.13 31.30 -6.80
C TYR A 89 -1.29 31.65 -5.86
N PRO A 90 -1.33 30.99 -4.71
CA PRO A 90 -2.38 31.39 -3.77
C PRO A 90 -2.13 32.79 -3.19
N ALA A 91 -3.22 33.26 -2.54
CA ALA A 91 -3.14 34.66 -2.06
C ALA A 91 -1.99 34.83 -1.06
N ASP A 92 -1.74 33.81 -0.33
CA ASP A 92 -0.70 33.97 0.73
C ASP A 92 0.62 33.33 0.28
N TYR A 93 0.89 33.17 -1.01
CA TYR A 93 2.02 32.31 -1.46
C TYR A 93 3.36 32.93 -1.01
N ILE A 94 3.49 34.28 -0.89
CA ILE A 94 4.81 34.86 -0.53
C ILE A 94 5.13 34.49 0.93
N ASP A 95 4.08 34.52 1.77
CA ASP A 95 4.32 34.21 3.20
C ASP A 95 4.83 32.78 3.38
N VAL A 96 4.24 31.93 2.70
CA VAL A 96 4.67 30.54 2.92
C VAL A 96 6.07 30.32 2.31
N LEU A 97 6.41 30.95 1.19
CA LEU A 97 7.78 30.81 0.62
C LEU A 97 8.81 31.41 1.57
N LYS A 98 8.45 32.57 2.17
CA LYS A 98 9.42 33.19 3.11
C LYS A 98 9.63 32.29 4.33
N TYR A 99 8.50 31.82 4.73
CA TYR A 99 8.65 30.97 5.92
C TYR A 99 9.52 29.74 5.61
N ALA A 100 9.21 29.03 4.52
CA ALA A 100 10.02 27.83 4.19
C ALA A 100 11.50 28.20 4.06
N LYS A 101 11.84 29.30 3.45
CA LYS A 101 13.27 29.68 3.31
C LYS A 101 13.87 30.01 4.67
N SER A 102 13.02 30.64 5.50
CA SER A 102 13.58 30.97 6.83
C SER A 102 13.91 29.70 7.61
N LYS A 103 13.35 28.59 7.26
CA LYS A 103 13.66 27.31 7.95
C LYS A 103 14.69 26.51 7.17
N ASN A 104 15.30 27.16 6.15
CA ASN A 104 16.38 26.56 5.34
C ASN A 104 15.88 25.36 4.55
N LYS A 105 14.60 25.51 4.16
CA LYS A 105 14.08 24.43 3.29
C LYS A 105 14.28 24.81 1.82
N THR A 106 14.60 23.67 1.02
CA THR A 106 14.63 23.97 -0.44
C THR A 106 13.20 23.99 -1.00
N ILE A 107 12.97 24.97 -1.87
CA ILE A 107 11.59 25.09 -2.40
C ILE A 107 11.66 24.94 -3.92
N GLN A 108 10.67 24.14 -4.43
CA GLN A 108 10.61 23.85 -5.89
C GLN A 108 9.28 24.34 -6.45
N LEU A 109 9.44 24.85 -7.68
CA LEU A 109 8.17 25.08 -8.39
C LEU A 109 7.74 23.82 -9.15
N ASN A 110 6.53 23.35 -8.82
CA ASN A 110 6.00 22.19 -9.58
C ASN A 110 5.30 22.68 -10.87
N ILE A 111 5.60 21.95 -11.93
CA ILE A 111 4.96 22.33 -13.21
C ILE A 111 4.26 21.08 -13.75
N PHE A 112 2.91 21.23 -13.90
CA PHE A 112 2.09 20.09 -14.33
C PHE A 112 1.78 20.22 -15.83
N SER A 113 1.77 19.01 -16.50
CA SER A 113 1.18 18.92 -17.85
C SER A 113 0.57 17.53 -18.05
N ASP A 114 -0.62 17.53 -18.74
CA ASP A 114 -1.20 16.19 -19.04
C ASP A 114 -0.74 15.71 -20.43
N SER A 115 -1.12 14.51 -20.71
CA SER A 115 -0.53 13.86 -21.91
C SER A 115 -0.99 14.57 -23.19
N THR A 116 -2.17 15.16 -23.12
CA THR A 116 -2.64 15.85 -24.33
C THR A 116 -1.74 17.06 -24.65
N ASN A 117 -1.37 17.76 -23.65
CA ASN A 117 -0.44 18.89 -23.87
C ASN A 117 0.98 18.42 -24.17
N ALA A 118 1.38 17.39 -23.52
CA ALA A 118 2.79 16.95 -23.65
C ALA A 118 3.08 16.49 -25.09
N VAL A 119 2.06 15.90 -25.78
CA VAL A 119 2.32 15.38 -27.16
C VAL A 119 2.48 16.55 -28.12
N GLU A 120 2.10 17.69 -27.69
CA GLU A 120 2.27 18.86 -28.59
C GLU A 120 3.53 19.65 -28.21
N ILE A 121 4.11 19.26 -27.09
CA ILE A 121 5.32 20.01 -26.66
C ILE A 121 6.57 19.18 -26.95
N LEU A 122 6.61 17.95 -26.59
CA LEU A 122 7.88 17.19 -26.46
C LEU A 122 8.42 16.82 -27.85
N PRO A 123 7.61 16.55 -28.83
CA PRO A 123 8.16 16.10 -30.12
C PRO A 123 8.63 17.28 -30.98
N TYR A 124 8.28 18.44 -30.59
CA TYR A 124 8.64 19.58 -31.45
C TYR A 124 9.71 20.43 -30.77
N LYS A 125 10.84 20.59 -31.50
CA LYS A 125 12.04 21.23 -30.91
C LYS A 125 11.72 22.67 -30.46
N GLU A 126 11.06 23.43 -31.32
CA GLU A 126 10.78 24.83 -30.94
C GLU A 126 9.94 24.89 -29.64
N GLN A 127 9.01 24.01 -29.54
CA GLN A 127 8.18 24.03 -28.32
C GLN A 127 8.99 23.56 -27.09
N ARG A 128 9.79 22.58 -27.30
CA ARG A 128 10.63 22.15 -26.16
C ARG A 128 11.55 23.29 -25.71
N ASP A 129 12.18 23.98 -26.67
CA ASP A 129 13.08 25.09 -26.29
C ASP A 129 12.30 26.18 -25.55
N ARG A 130 11.12 26.43 -26.05
CA ARG A 130 10.31 27.46 -25.36
C ARG A 130 9.97 27.03 -23.93
N ALA A 131 9.65 25.79 -23.83
CA ALA A 131 9.32 25.31 -22.46
C ALA A 131 10.54 25.43 -21.54
N VAL A 132 11.70 25.03 -22.05
CA VAL A 132 12.92 25.09 -21.21
C VAL A 132 13.24 26.56 -20.90
N ASP A 133 13.05 27.47 -21.88
CA ASP A 133 13.34 28.90 -21.64
C ASP A 133 12.37 29.46 -20.58
N ALA A 134 11.15 29.09 -20.75
CA ALA A 134 10.16 29.60 -19.78
C ALA A 134 10.48 29.14 -18.35
N ILE A 135 10.81 27.90 -18.19
CA ILE A 135 11.13 27.39 -16.83
C ILE A 135 12.39 28.07 -16.30
N GLU A 136 13.40 28.14 -17.11
CA GLU A 136 14.65 28.81 -16.66
C GLU A 136 14.37 30.25 -16.23
N GLU A 137 13.57 30.96 -17.05
CA GLU A 137 13.31 32.37 -16.70
C GLU A 137 12.53 32.48 -15.38
N LEU A 138 11.60 31.58 -15.20
CA LEU A 138 10.86 31.61 -13.92
C LEU A 138 11.78 31.37 -12.73
N LEU A 139 12.72 30.52 -12.94
CA LEU A 139 13.56 30.17 -11.78
C LEU A 139 14.61 31.26 -11.53
N LYS A 140 14.83 32.18 -12.49
CA LYS A 140 15.78 33.29 -12.26
C LYS A 140 15.06 34.51 -11.69
N SER A 141 13.73 34.32 -11.73
CA SER A 141 12.99 35.54 -11.34
C SER A 141 12.65 35.49 -9.85
N ASP A 142 12.72 36.72 -9.29
CA ASP A 142 12.31 36.88 -7.88
C ASP A 142 10.78 36.66 -7.74
N VAL A 143 10.48 35.65 -6.88
CA VAL A 143 9.04 35.35 -6.73
C VAL A 143 8.51 35.97 -5.43
N GLY A 144 9.26 36.79 -4.75
CA GLY A 144 8.88 37.34 -3.42
C GLY A 144 8.52 38.82 -3.54
N ASN A 145 8.20 39.24 -4.77
CA ASN A 145 7.81 40.65 -4.96
C ASN A 145 8.81 41.61 -4.31
N GLY A 146 10.14 41.40 -4.59
CA GLY A 146 11.19 42.35 -4.09
C GLY A 146 11.90 41.81 -2.85
N SER A 147 11.38 40.66 -2.40
CA SER A 147 12.01 40.11 -1.18
C SER A 147 13.12 39.11 -1.54
N GLU A 148 13.45 39.12 -2.83
CA GLU A 148 14.57 38.32 -3.35
C GLU A 148 14.41 36.83 -2.99
N ILE A 149 13.24 36.36 -3.17
CA ILE A 149 13.02 34.91 -2.97
C ILE A 149 13.00 34.22 -4.35
N TYR A 150 13.82 33.11 -4.42
CA TYR A 150 13.91 32.37 -5.70
C TYR A 150 13.67 30.88 -5.44
N PHE A 151 13.01 30.30 -6.42
CA PHE A 151 12.90 28.83 -6.27
C PHE A 151 14.28 28.18 -6.42
N ASP A 152 14.46 27.06 -5.66
CA ASP A 152 15.77 26.34 -5.70
C ASP A 152 15.77 25.30 -6.83
N GLY A 153 14.60 25.10 -7.36
CA GLY A 153 14.52 24.13 -8.48
C GLY A 153 13.07 23.98 -8.95
N VAL A 154 12.91 22.87 -9.74
CA VAL A 154 11.57 22.66 -10.31
C VAL A 154 11.25 21.16 -10.26
N VAL A 155 9.91 20.93 -10.10
CA VAL A 155 9.43 19.55 -10.33
C VAL A 155 8.67 19.50 -11.65
N ILE A 156 9.18 18.57 -12.55
CA ILE A 156 8.41 18.35 -13.79
C ILE A 156 7.44 17.17 -13.61
N ASP A 157 6.07 17.53 -13.70
CA ASP A 157 5.01 16.55 -13.42
C ASP A 157 4.14 16.35 -14.66
N PHE A 158 4.78 15.76 -15.74
CA PHE A 158 4.00 15.41 -16.95
C PHE A 158 3.34 14.05 -16.75
N GLU A 159 1.96 14.07 -16.85
CA GLU A 159 1.26 12.84 -16.44
C GLU A 159 0.59 12.20 -17.67
N GLY A 160 0.61 10.82 -17.65
CA GLY A 160 -0.19 10.07 -18.64
C GLY A 160 0.60 9.85 -19.94
N LEU A 161 1.90 9.89 -19.88
CA LEU A 161 2.63 9.69 -21.15
C LEU A 161 2.58 8.22 -21.57
N GLN A 162 2.32 8.09 -22.95
CA GLN A 162 2.19 6.71 -23.46
C GLN A 162 3.07 6.51 -24.69
N ASN A 163 3.49 5.28 -24.86
CA ASN A 163 4.19 4.91 -26.13
C ASN A 163 3.33 3.95 -26.96
N LYS A 164 2.25 3.63 -26.34
CA LYS A 164 1.34 2.74 -27.09
C LYS A 164 -0.04 3.36 -27.17
N ASP A 165 -0.70 3.15 -28.39
CA ASP A 165 -2.09 3.65 -28.46
C ASP A 165 -3.05 2.67 -27.76
N ALA A 166 -4.36 3.08 -27.79
CA ALA A 166 -5.36 2.32 -27.02
C ALA A 166 -5.40 0.84 -27.43
N ASN A 167 -4.76 0.52 -28.63
CA ASN A 167 -4.76 -0.90 -29.08
C ASN A 167 -3.41 -1.58 -28.83
N GLY A 168 -2.58 -0.84 -28.17
CA GLY A 168 -1.28 -1.48 -27.77
C GLY A 168 -0.22 -1.32 -28.86
N LYS A 169 -0.54 -0.61 -29.92
CA LYS A 169 0.48 -0.39 -30.96
C LYS A 169 1.44 0.76 -30.56
N VAL A 170 2.76 0.41 -30.82
CA VAL A 170 3.79 1.43 -30.48
C VAL A 170 3.53 2.71 -31.30
N THR A 171 3.46 3.83 -30.50
CA THR A 171 3.28 5.13 -31.18
C THR A 171 4.62 5.86 -31.31
N VAL A 172 4.87 6.31 -32.62
CA VAL A 172 6.06 7.16 -32.85
C VAL A 172 5.58 8.50 -33.43
N ILE A 173 6.05 9.59 -32.82
CA ILE A 173 5.74 10.94 -33.34
C ILE A 173 7.05 11.64 -33.71
N ASN A 174 7.10 11.99 -35.05
CA ASN A 174 8.31 12.65 -35.60
C ASN A 174 9.55 11.78 -35.44
N GLY A 175 9.31 10.42 -35.67
CA GLY A 175 10.48 9.51 -35.83
C GLY A 175 10.94 8.92 -34.50
N ARG A 176 10.36 9.28 -33.26
CA ARG A 176 10.81 8.72 -31.95
C ARG A 176 9.59 8.43 -31.08
N ASP A 177 9.86 7.57 -30.10
CA ASP A 177 8.76 7.29 -29.14
C ASP A 177 8.74 8.37 -28.03
N MET A 178 7.65 8.45 -27.36
CA MET A 178 7.42 9.51 -26.34
C MET A 178 8.49 9.48 -25.26
N LYS A 179 8.97 8.33 -24.78
CA LYS A 179 10.01 8.33 -23.71
C LYS A 179 11.29 9.03 -24.19
N SER A 180 11.58 8.78 -25.49
CA SER A 180 12.82 9.40 -26.00
C SER A 180 12.67 10.93 -26.05
N TRP A 181 11.48 11.36 -26.47
CA TRP A 181 11.29 12.83 -26.47
C TRP A 181 11.32 13.39 -25.05
N TYR A 182 10.70 12.74 -24.21
CA TYR A 182 10.70 13.22 -22.82
C TYR A 182 12.11 13.26 -22.24
N ASN A 183 12.95 12.23 -22.54
CA ASN A 183 14.34 12.23 -22.03
C ASN A 183 15.14 13.38 -22.64
N GLN A 184 14.87 13.61 -23.89
CA GLN A 184 15.58 14.74 -24.52
C GLN A 184 15.20 16.07 -23.83
N PHE A 185 13.96 16.27 -23.66
CA PHE A 185 13.53 17.49 -22.93
C PHE A 185 14.17 17.56 -21.55
N LEU A 186 14.16 16.48 -20.78
CA LEU A 186 14.69 16.53 -19.40
C LEU A 186 16.21 16.74 -19.41
N THR A 187 16.86 16.18 -20.39
CA THR A 187 18.34 16.35 -20.44
C THR A 187 18.68 17.81 -20.73
N GLN A 188 17.93 18.34 -21.74
CA GLN A 188 18.15 19.77 -22.03
C GLN A 188 17.85 20.65 -20.80
N LEU A 189 16.75 20.41 -20.19
CA LEU A 189 16.40 21.23 -19.00
C LEU A 189 17.41 21.04 -17.88
N SER A 190 17.79 19.81 -17.57
CA SER A 190 18.77 19.58 -16.48
C SER A 190 20.07 20.35 -16.72
N SER A 191 20.56 20.34 -17.96
CA SER A 191 21.82 21.07 -18.26
C SER A 191 21.65 22.57 -18.00
N ARG A 192 20.53 23.12 -18.39
CA ARG A 192 20.30 24.57 -18.17
C ARG A 192 20.14 24.89 -16.69
N LEU A 193 19.46 24.03 -16.00
CA LEU A 193 19.28 24.31 -14.56
C LEU A 193 20.60 24.21 -13.79
N LYS A 194 21.45 23.27 -14.15
CA LYS A 194 22.76 23.17 -13.46
C LYS A 194 23.58 24.44 -13.69
N ALA A 195 23.43 25.04 -14.85
CA ALA A 195 24.19 26.27 -15.14
C ALA A 195 23.75 27.43 -14.25
N ILE A 196 22.58 27.29 -13.71
CA ILE A 196 22.18 28.42 -12.82
C ILE A 196 21.96 27.88 -11.40
N ASN A 197 22.57 26.70 -11.08
CA ASN A 197 22.62 26.07 -9.74
C ASN A 197 21.22 25.77 -9.21
N LYS A 198 20.41 25.23 -10.10
CA LYS A 198 19.07 24.82 -9.66
C LYS A 198 18.90 23.30 -9.83
N THR A 199 17.83 22.78 -9.03
CA THR A 199 17.69 21.31 -9.06
C THR A 199 16.47 20.92 -9.91
N LEU A 200 16.57 19.61 -10.35
CA LEU A 200 15.44 19.06 -11.13
C LEU A 200 14.90 17.81 -10.44
N TYR A 201 13.57 17.98 -10.03
CA TYR A 201 12.80 16.77 -9.69
C TYR A 201 11.86 16.38 -10.83
N VAL A 202 11.66 15.00 -10.87
CA VAL A 202 10.74 14.56 -11.94
C VAL A 202 9.73 13.58 -11.32
N ALA A 203 8.40 14.00 -11.42
CA ALA A 203 7.35 13.05 -10.99
C ALA A 203 6.86 12.21 -12.18
N VAL A 204 6.79 10.86 -11.90
CA VAL A 204 6.45 9.97 -13.03
C VAL A 204 5.31 9.05 -12.57
N ASN A 205 4.36 8.74 -13.63
CA ASN A 205 3.39 7.65 -13.36
C ASN A 205 4.06 6.28 -13.45
N PRO A 206 3.46 5.26 -12.68
CA PRO A 206 4.03 3.90 -12.73
C PRO A 206 3.88 3.30 -14.14
N LEU A 207 4.84 2.42 -14.50
CA LEU A 207 4.86 1.82 -15.85
C LEU A 207 3.76 0.76 -15.97
N LEU A 208 3.03 0.55 -14.82
CA LEU A 208 1.91 -0.41 -14.88
C LEU A 208 0.89 0.03 -15.94
N ASN A 209 0.69 1.37 -15.93
CA ASN A 209 -0.38 1.84 -16.84
C ASN A 209 0.17 2.87 -17.83
N TYR A 210 1.46 3.08 -17.74
CA TYR A 210 1.98 4.17 -18.59
C TYR A 210 3.36 3.75 -19.14
N SER A 211 3.45 3.87 -20.42
CA SER A 211 4.68 3.28 -21.03
C SER A 211 5.59 4.39 -21.57
N GLY A 212 5.24 5.59 -21.22
CA GLY A 212 5.99 6.69 -21.88
C GLY A 212 7.15 7.16 -21.00
N TYR A 213 7.61 6.34 -20.04
CA TYR A 213 8.70 6.81 -19.15
C TYR A 213 9.87 5.80 -19.21
N ASP A 214 11.08 6.40 -19.22
CA ASP A 214 12.32 5.62 -19.08
C ASP A 214 12.96 5.89 -17.71
N TYR A 215 12.59 4.91 -16.70
CA TYR A 215 12.99 5.18 -15.29
C TYR A 215 14.51 5.28 -15.16
N LYS A 216 15.26 4.45 -15.91
CA LYS A 216 16.75 4.48 -15.78
C LYS A 216 17.29 5.84 -16.23
N ALA A 217 16.86 6.30 -17.38
CA ALA A 217 17.39 7.59 -17.88
C ALA A 217 16.94 8.75 -16.98
N ILE A 218 15.70 8.68 -16.63
CA ILE A 218 15.18 9.82 -15.81
C ILE A 218 15.91 9.87 -14.46
N ALA A 219 16.07 8.72 -13.80
CA ALA A 219 16.79 8.73 -12.50
C ALA A 219 18.24 9.20 -12.68
N ALA A 220 18.83 8.99 -13.84
CA ALA A 220 20.22 9.47 -14.06
C ALA A 220 20.25 10.98 -14.31
N ILE A 221 19.20 11.49 -14.89
CA ILE A 221 19.17 12.91 -15.28
C ILE A 221 18.75 13.75 -14.07
N ALA A 222 17.70 13.30 -13.32
CA ALA A 222 17.05 14.14 -12.31
C ALA A 222 17.78 14.04 -10.97
N ASP A 223 17.66 15.15 -10.21
CA ASP A 223 18.17 15.09 -8.82
C ASP A 223 17.28 14.21 -7.93
N ARG A 224 16.01 14.23 -8.19
CA ARG A 224 15.08 13.27 -7.56
C ARG A 224 14.02 12.83 -8.57
N MET A 225 13.76 11.51 -8.49
CA MET A 225 12.61 10.97 -9.26
C MET A 225 11.50 10.53 -8.29
N ILE A 226 10.28 11.09 -8.51
CA ILE A 226 9.14 10.79 -7.63
C ILE A 226 8.18 9.85 -8.35
N ILE A 227 8.00 8.67 -7.74
CA ILE A 227 7.05 7.70 -8.34
C ILE A 227 5.65 7.92 -7.75
N MET A 228 4.65 8.26 -8.67
CA MET A 228 3.28 8.53 -8.22
C MET A 228 2.44 7.26 -8.34
N ALA A 229 2.80 6.20 -7.45
CA ALA A 229 2.10 4.90 -7.50
C ALA A 229 0.90 4.92 -6.55
N HIS A 230 -0.14 5.67 -6.90
CA HIS A 230 -1.39 5.76 -6.13
C HIS A 230 -2.55 6.05 -7.08
N ASP A 231 -3.78 6.10 -6.55
CA ASP A 231 -5.04 6.35 -7.30
C ASP A 231 -5.47 5.09 -8.07
N TYR A 232 -5.33 3.94 -7.43
CA TYR A 232 -5.65 2.68 -8.13
C TYR A 232 -7.09 2.28 -7.81
N GLU A 233 -7.67 3.08 -6.95
CA GLU A 233 -9.02 2.68 -6.52
C GLU A 233 -10.00 2.82 -7.68
N PRO A 234 -11.09 2.04 -7.66
CA PRO A 234 -12.12 2.19 -8.70
C PRO A 234 -12.82 3.57 -8.61
N VAL A 235 -13.09 4.06 -9.83
CA VAL A 235 -13.75 5.40 -9.81
C VAL A 235 -15.21 5.24 -10.24
N THR A 236 -15.56 3.97 -10.48
CA THR A 236 -16.96 3.74 -10.91
C THR A 236 -17.74 3.07 -9.78
N ARG A 237 -18.96 2.69 -10.18
CA ARG A 237 -19.85 2.01 -9.22
C ARG A 237 -19.32 0.61 -8.88
N LEU A 238 -19.57 0.32 -7.58
CA LEU A 238 -19.15 -1.05 -7.19
C LEU A 238 -20.38 -1.89 -6.86
N ASN A 239 -20.25 -3.17 -7.25
CA ASN A 239 -21.27 -4.12 -6.76
C ASN A 239 -21.00 -4.57 -5.31
N LYS A 240 -22.06 -5.01 -4.69
CA LYS A 240 -21.98 -5.47 -3.29
C LYS A 240 -20.86 -6.51 -3.12
N SER A 241 -20.71 -7.41 -4.13
CA SER A 241 -19.66 -8.44 -4.01
C SER A 241 -18.26 -7.82 -4.04
N GLN A 242 -18.14 -6.73 -4.72
CA GLN A 242 -16.82 -6.06 -4.79
C GLN A 242 -16.51 -5.32 -3.47
N VAL A 243 -17.44 -4.81 -2.88
CA VAL A 243 -17.23 -4.05 -1.63
C VAL A 243 -16.87 -5.00 -0.49
N VAL A 244 -17.51 -6.17 -0.53
CA VAL A 244 -17.21 -7.14 0.55
C VAL A 244 -15.75 -7.59 0.47
N GLN A 245 -15.15 -7.27 -0.67
CA GLN A 245 -13.74 -7.69 -0.76
C GLN A 245 -12.83 -6.77 0.05
N TYR A 246 -13.28 -5.55 0.35
CA TYR A 246 -12.43 -4.65 1.16
C TYR A 246 -12.47 -5.04 2.64
N SER A 247 -13.64 -5.59 2.98
CA SER A 247 -13.79 -5.96 4.41
C SER A 247 -13.86 -7.47 4.58
N GLY A 248 -14.10 -8.22 3.38
CA GLY A 248 -14.29 -9.69 3.47
C GLY A 248 -12.96 -10.43 3.23
N TYR A 249 -12.91 -11.75 3.76
CA TYR A 249 -11.67 -12.56 3.77
C TYR A 249 -11.77 -13.68 2.72
N ASN A 250 -12.93 -13.64 1.92
CA ASN A 250 -13.23 -14.81 1.04
C ASN A 250 -12.97 -14.45 -0.43
N SER A 251 -12.01 -13.49 -0.69
CA SER A 251 -11.57 -13.27 -2.08
C SER A 251 -10.05 -13.40 -2.19
N LEU A 252 -9.63 -14.28 -3.24
CA LEU A 252 -8.18 -14.53 -3.42
C LEU A 252 -7.50 -13.32 -4.05
N SER A 253 -8.46 -12.44 -4.72
CA SER A 253 -7.85 -11.20 -5.26
C SER A 253 -8.76 -10.00 -4.94
N PRO A 254 -8.47 -9.29 -3.84
CA PRO A 254 -9.34 -8.17 -3.47
C PRO A 254 -9.28 -7.03 -4.51
N ILE A 255 -10.41 -6.25 -4.61
CA ILE A 255 -10.50 -5.07 -5.50
C ILE A 255 -9.43 -4.06 -5.09
N ASP A 256 -8.97 -3.32 -6.22
CA ASP A 256 -7.90 -2.34 -5.93
C ASP A 256 -8.39 -1.27 -4.94
N GLY A 257 -7.46 -0.94 -3.84
CA GLY A 257 -7.66 0.25 -2.96
C GLY A 257 -6.99 1.50 -3.53
N LEU A 258 -6.82 2.52 -2.57
CA LEU A 258 -6.20 3.79 -3.04
C LEU A 258 -4.79 3.51 -3.59
N ALA A 259 -4.05 2.75 -2.85
CA ALA A 259 -2.68 2.35 -3.22
C ALA A 259 -2.35 1.01 -2.53
N PRO A 260 -2.98 0.01 -3.00
CA PRO A 260 -2.69 -1.28 -2.37
C PRO A 260 -1.22 -1.69 -2.53
N ILE A 261 -0.73 -2.30 -1.43
CA ILE A 261 0.73 -2.54 -1.30
C ILE A 261 1.20 -3.43 -2.47
N LYS A 262 0.34 -4.32 -3.04
CA LYS A 262 0.80 -5.20 -4.15
C LYS A 262 1.04 -4.38 -5.42
N LYS A 263 0.14 -3.42 -5.71
CA LYS A 263 0.39 -2.57 -6.90
C LYS A 263 1.65 -1.70 -6.72
N LEU A 264 1.84 -1.25 -5.50
CA LEU A 264 3.08 -0.47 -5.27
C LEU A 264 4.32 -1.34 -5.49
N ARG A 265 4.26 -2.61 -5.05
CA ARG A 265 5.42 -3.50 -5.29
C ARG A 265 5.67 -3.68 -6.79
N LEU A 266 4.56 -3.85 -7.49
CA LEU A 266 4.75 -4.02 -8.94
C LEU A 266 5.40 -2.77 -9.55
N ALA A 267 4.90 -1.64 -9.07
CA ALA A 267 5.52 -0.40 -9.62
C ALA A 267 6.99 -0.30 -9.23
N LEU A 268 7.33 -0.74 -8.05
CA LEU A 268 8.73 -0.54 -7.61
C LEU A 268 9.64 -1.63 -8.17
N GLU A 269 9.01 -2.77 -8.59
CA GLU A 269 9.87 -3.78 -9.26
C GLU A 269 10.44 -3.22 -10.56
N ASP A 270 9.67 -2.39 -11.22
CA ASP A 270 10.21 -1.75 -12.43
C ASP A 270 11.43 -0.87 -12.10
N VAL A 271 11.36 -0.22 -10.99
CA VAL A 271 12.53 0.59 -10.59
C VAL A 271 13.72 -0.32 -10.28
N LYS A 272 13.42 -1.32 -9.45
CA LYS A 272 14.50 -2.23 -9.04
C LYS A 272 15.17 -2.87 -10.28
N ASN A 273 14.37 -3.12 -11.26
CA ASN A 273 14.92 -3.89 -12.41
C ASN A 273 15.60 -2.96 -13.41
N THR A 274 15.25 -1.68 -13.38
CA THR A 274 15.77 -0.88 -14.51
C THR A 274 16.74 0.18 -13.99
N VAL A 275 16.66 0.61 -12.70
CA VAL A 275 17.49 1.71 -12.19
C VAL A 275 18.62 1.14 -11.34
N ASP A 276 19.88 1.61 -11.56
CA ASP A 276 21.01 1.08 -10.77
C ASP A 276 20.96 1.56 -9.32
N LYS A 277 21.72 0.90 -8.42
CA LYS A 277 21.59 1.10 -6.95
C LYS A 277 21.93 2.53 -6.56
N VAL A 278 22.91 3.09 -7.28
CA VAL A 278 23.30 4.47 -6.92
C VAL A 278 22.14 5.44 -7.17
N ASN A 279 21.46 5.18 -8.30
CA ASN A 279 20.38 6.13 -8.63
C ASN A 279 19.08 5.76 -7.90
N GLN A 280 18.97 4.58 -7.40
CA GLN A 280 17.77 4.23 -6.62
C GLN A 280 17.67 5.12 -5.37
N ALA A 281 18.82 5.56 -4.85
CA ALA A 281 18.81 6.42 -3.64
C ALA A 281 18.18 7.78 -3.95
N LYS A 282 18.04 8.10 -5.29
CA LYS A 282 17.42 9.39 -5.67
C LYS A 282 15.89 9.24 -5.83
N VAL A 283 15.43 8.04 -5.78
CA VAL A 283 13.99 7.80 -6.06
C VAL A 283 13.18 7.94 -4.77
N MET A 284 11.97 8.58 -4.95
CA MET A 284 11.04 8.71 -3.81
C MET A 284 9.68 8.11 -4.20
N LEU A 285 9.15 7.42 -3.19
CA LEU A 285 7.78 6.95 -3.41
C LEU A 285 6.79 8.00 -2.88
N GLN A 286 5.85 8.40 -3.81
CA GLN A 286 4.87 9.41 -3.36
C GLN A 286 3.70 8.72 -2.63
N ILE A 287 3.33 9.29 -1.49
CA ILE A 287 2.19 8.77 -0.72
C ILE A 287 1.08 9.83 -0.78
N ASN A 288 -0.14 9.29 -1.19
CA ASN A 288 -1.28 10.22 -1.30
C ASN A 288 -2.30 9.98 -0.17
N PHE A 289 -2.96 11.09 0.22
CA PHE A 289 -3.84 10.94 1.40
C PHE A 289 -5.28 11.21 0.99
N ASP A 290 -5.66 10.67 -0.22
CA ASP A 290 -7.09 10.74 -0.59
C ASP A 290 -7.89 9.67 0.16
N ALA A 291 -9.22 9.92 0.15
CA ALA A 291 -10.16 8.88 0.62
C ALA A 291 -11.24 8.65 -0.44
N ALA A 292 -11.61 7.35 -0.43
CA ALA A 292 -12.66 7.00 -1.41
C ALA A 292 -13.83 6.34 -0.68
N GLN A 293 -15.04 6.83 -1.22
CA GLN A 293 -16.22 6.35 -0.49
C GLN A 293 -17.33 5.98 -1.48
N TRP A 294 -17.97 4.79 -1.10
CA TRP A 294 -19.15 4.38 -1.88
C TRP A 294 -20.36 4.27 -0.96
N ARG A 295 -21.55 4.52 -1.64
CA ARG A 295 -22.76 4.56 -0.79
C ARG A 295 -23.85 3.67 -1.39
N TYR A 296 -24.56 2.97 -0.39
CA TYR A 296 -25.74 2.17 -0.79
C TYR A 296 -26.99 2.81 -0.20
N SER A 297 -27.98 3.00 -1.14
CA SER A 297 -29.25 3.50 -0.59
C SER A 297 -29.96 2.38 0.19
N MET A 298 -30.39 2.88 1.44
CA MET A 298 -31.03 1.83 2.29
C MET A 298 -32.50 2.19 2.49
N ALA A 299 -33.01 2.99 1.61
CA ALA A 299 -34.37 3.56 1.76
C ALA A 299 -35.42 2.43 1.71
N ALA A 300 -35.03 1.12 1.17
CA ALA A 300 -36.00 0.00 1.14
C ALA A 300 -35.45 -1.19 1.93
N ALA A 301 -34.18 -1.09 2.68
CA ALA A 301 -33.49 -2.24 3.32
C ALA A 301 -33.10 -1.87 4.75
N ASN A 302 -33.53 -2.66 5.78
CA ASN A 302 -33.18 -2.36 7.19
C ASN A 302 -31.94 -3.12 7.65
N SER A 303 -31.21 -3.74 6.62
CA SER A 303 -29.95 -4.45 6.98
C SER A 303 -29.10 -4.64 5.73
N TRP A 304 -27.71 -4.79 5.95
CA TRP A 304 -26.75 -4.96 4.84
C TRP A 304 -27.19 -6.08 3.89
N ASN A 305 -27.79 -7.12 4.41
CA ASN A 305 -28.19 -8.26 3.54
C ASN A 305 -29.31 -7.83 2.57
N LYS A 306 -29.96 -6.82 2.91
CA LYS A 306 -31.07 -6.40 2.00
C LYS A 306 -30.66 -5.17 1.18
N ALA A 307 -29.35 -4.83 1.32
CA ALA A 307 -28.87 -3.68 0.54
C ALA A 307 -28.94 -3.98 -0.97
N PRO A 308 -29.14 -2.95 -1.81
CA PRO A 308 -29.13 -3.17 -3.27
C PRO A 308 -27.79 -3.74 -3.75
N GLY A 309 -27.91 -4.35 -5.00
CA GLY A 309 -26.75 -5.10 -5.54
C GLY A 309 -25.61 -4.17 -5.96
N SER A 310 -25.89 -2.80 -6.04
CA SER A 310 -24.77 -1.90 -6.42
C SER A 310 -24.92 -0.55 -5.71
N THR A 311 -23.80 0.16 -5.73
CA THR A 311 -23.78 1.46 -5.01
C THR A 311 -24.60 2.49 -5.80
N MET A 312 -25.09 3.58 -5.02
CA MET A 312 -25.84 4.70 -5.65
C MET A 312 -25.01 5.36 -6.75
N SER A 313 -25.82 5.74 -7.99
CA SER A 313 -25.20 6.33 -9.20
C SER A 313 -24.79 7.78 -8.94
N ILE A 314 -23.58 8.04 -8.29
CA ILE A 314 -23.19 9.46 -8.37
C ILE A 314 -22.06 9.59 -9.39
N GLU A 315 -22.21 9.37 -10.72
CA GLU A 315 -21.32 9.61 -11.87
C GLU A 315 -19.85 9.49 -11.47
N THR A 316 -19.39 9.15 -9.99
CA THR A 316 -18.04 8.86 -9.49
C THR A 316 -18.10 8.63 -7.98
N ARG A 317 -17.01 7.99 -7.54
CA ARG A 317 -16.87 7.80 -6.07
C ARG A 317 -16.85 9.16 -5.35
N ASN A 318 -17.36 9.11 -4.00
CA ASN A 318 -17.14 10.30 -3.13
C ASN A 318 -15.73 10.32 -2.55
N THR A 319 -15.27 11.60 -2.35
CA THR A 319 -13.91 11.72 -1.77
C THR A 319 -13.99 12.57 -0.49
N PRO A 320 -14.38 11.88 0.62
CA PRO A 320 -14.48 12.67 1.86
C PRO A 320 -13.10 13.15 2.33
N THR A 321 -13.21 14.38 2.99
CA THR A 321 -11.95 14.82 3.63
C THR A 321 -11.68 14.01 4.90
N TYR A 322 -10.46 14.08 5.38
CA TYR A 322 -10.14 13.33 6.62
C TYR A 322 -10.84 13.97 7.83
N GLN A 323 -11.09 15.29 7.72
CA GLN A 323 -11.93 15.86 8.81
C GLN A 323 -13.33 15.23 8.81
N MET A 324 -13.91 15.07 7.60
CA MET A 324 -15.25 14.42 7.56
C MET A 324 -15.18 13.00 8.13
N LEU A 325 -14.14 12.26 7.76
CA LEU A 325 -14.02 10.90 8.34
C LEU A 325 -13.87 10.97 9.86
N TYR A 326 -13.02 11.93 10.31
CA TYR A 326 -12.85 12.06 11.79
C TYR A 326 -14.20 12.37 12.45
N ASP A 327 -14.97 13.27 11.95
CA ASP A 327 -16.27 13.60 12.57
C ASP A 327 -17.20 12.38 12.60
N ARG A 328 -17.10 11.61 11.51
CA ARG A 328 -17.98 10.42 11.47
C ARG A 328 -17.54 9.37 12.51
N ILE A 329 -16.30 9.21 12.57
CA ILE A 329 -15.76 8.19 13.51
C ILE A 329 -16.14 8.60 14.94
N HIS A 330 -16.24 9.87 15.14
CA HIS A 330 -16.50 10.29 16.54
C HIS A 330 -17.97 10.71 16.68
N ASN A 331 -18.67 10.28 15.67
CA ASN A 331 -20.12 10.57 15.66
C ASN A 331 -20.41 11.98 16.19
N ILE A 332 -19.72 12.97 15.73
CA ILE A 332 -19.83 14.36 16.23
C ILE A 332 -21.23 14.88 15.92
N LYS A 333 -21.88 14.44 14.80
CA LYS A 333 -23.23 14.96 14.47
C LYS A 333 -24.30 14.05 15.06
N GLY A 334 -23.97 12.90 15.67
CA GLY A 334 -24.91 11.98 16.35
C GLY A 334 -25.78 11.21 15.33
N LYS A 335 -25.30 11.06 14.11
CA LYS A 335 -26.25 10.45 13.13
C LYS A 335 -25.59 9.25 12.45
N SER A 336 -24.32 8.99 12.83
CA SER A 336 -23.67 7.78 12.27
C SER A 336 -23.77 6.62 13.26
N THR A 337 -24.42 5.46 12.74
CA THR A 337 -24.54 4.28 13.63
C THR A 337 -23.89 3.06 12.96
N GLY A 338 -23.62 2.02 13.75
CA GLY A 338 -23.13 0.74 13.20
C GLY A 338 -21.73 0.87 12.61
N MET A 339 -20.91 1.79 13.19
CA MET A 339 -19.56 2.02 12.63
C MET A 339 -18.67 0.80 12.89
N THR A 340 -18.13 0.35 11.74
CA THR A 340 -17.07 -0.68 11.88
C THR A 340 -15.80 -0.24 11.15
N TYR A 341 -14.77 -0.73 11.73
CA TYR A 341 -13.44 -0.40 11.18
C TYR A 341 -12.66 -1.70 10.96
N GLY A 342 -12.02 -1.70 9.81
CA GLY A 342 -11.24 -2.92 9.49
C GLY A 342 -9.94 -2.57 8.76
N TYR A 343 -9.10 -3.60 8.81
CA TYR A 343 -7.83 -3.48 8.06
C TYR A 343 -7.60 -4.75 7.25
N ASN A 344 -7.51 -4.40 5.93
CA ASN A 344 -7.16 -5.55 5.05
C ASN A 344 -5.64 -5.76 4.98
N ASN A 345 -5.18 -6.87 5.58
CA ASN A 345 -3.71 -7.09 5.71
C ASN A 345 -3.07 -7.39 4.35
N GLU A 346 -3.87 -7.97 3.51
CA GLU A 346 -3.29 -8.25 2.17
C GLU A 346 -3.09 -6.96 1.37
N LEU A 347 -4.09 -6.12 1.51
CA LEU A 347 -3.98 -4.87 0.73
C LEU A 347 -3.21 -3.81 1.50
N GLN A 348 -3.11 -4.14 2.87
CA GLN A 348 -2.56 -3.10 3.77
C GLN A 348 -3.30 -1.76 3.60
N SER A 349 -4.62 -1.94 3.67
CA SER A 349 -5.51 -0.77 3.47
C SER A 349 -6.62 -0.80 4.53
N PRO A 350 -6.85 0.37 5.11
CA PRO A 350 -7.95 0.46 6.08
C PRO A 350 -9.31 0.65 5.39
N VAL A 351 -10.33 0.20 6.17
CA VAL A 351 -11.69 0.37 5.63
C VAL A 351 -12.60 0.82 6.78
N LEU A 352 -13.52 1.66 6.36
CA LEU A 352 -14.51 2.16 7.32
C LEU A 352 -15.92 1.95 6.75
N GLN A 353 -16.81 1.35 7.70
CA GLN A 353 -18.22 1.17 7.28
C GLN A 353 -19.15 1.78 8.33
N PHE A 354 -20.17 2.38 7.75
CA PHE A 354 -21.12 2.95 8.71
C PHE A 354 -22.43 3.26 8.00
N TYR A 355 -23.45 3.38 8.90
CA TYR A 355 -24.79 3.78 8.39
C TYR A 355 -25.06 5.24 8.74
N ASP A 356 -25.50 5.98 7.67
CA ASP A 356 -25.85 7.39 7.92
C ASP A 356 -27.37 7.52 8.03
N GLU A 357 -27.83 8.04 9.23
CA GLU A 357 -29.29 8.06 9.51
C GLU A 357 -29.96 9.24 8.79
N VAL A 358 -29.13 10.22 8.33
CA VAL A 358 -29.74 11.42 7.69
C VAL A 358 -30.17 11.09 6.26
N ASP A 359 -29.28 10.36 5.63
CA ASP A 359 -29.74 10.16 4.22
C ASP A 359 -29.95 8.66 3.95
N HIS A 360 -29.98 7.91 5.08
CA HIS A 360 -30.29 6.47 5.04
C HIS A 360 -29.41 5.74 4.03
N THR A 361 -28.07 5.95 4.26
CA THR A 361 -27.13 5.24 3.36
C THR A 361 -26.16 4.40 4.20
N TYR A 362 -25.83 3.25 3.56
CA TYR A 362 -24.67 2.49 4.07
C TYR A 362 -23.39 2.87 3.30
N ASN A 363 -22.38 3.15 4.12
CA ASN A 363 -21.17 3.71 3.49
C ASN A 363 -19.95 2.82 3.76
N ILE A 364 -19.15 2.82 2.69
CA ILE A 364 -17.83 2.17 2.82
C ILE A 364 -16.76 3.15 2.30
N ALA A 365 -15.83 3.31 3.21
CA ALA A 365 -14.75 4.23 2.80
C ALA A 365 -13.38 3.56 2.98
N ILE A 366 -12.61 3.77 1.93
CA ILE A 366 -11.18 3.41 2.07
C ILE A 366 -10.33 4.68 2.13
N TYR A 367 -9.35 4.55 3.00
CA TYR A 367 -8.51 5.75 3.23
C TYR A 367 -7.11 5.31 3.65
N GLU A 368 -6.20 6.33 3.88
CA GLU A 368 -4.87 5.99 4.45
C GLU A 368 -4.84 6.28 5.96
N ASP A 369 -4.37 5.20 6.67
CA ASP A 369 -4.13 5.49 8.10
C ASP A 369 -2.66 5.20 8.44
N SER A 370 -2.34 5.34 9.72
CA SER A 370 -0.91 5.28 10.09
C SER A 370 -0.31 3.91 9.78
N ARG A 371 -1.10 2.87 9.85
CA ARG A 371 -0.57 1.53 9.54
C ARG A 371 -0.25 1.40 8.04
N SER A 372 -1.26 1.78 7.18
CA SER A 372 -1.01 1.64 5.72
C SER A 372 0.14 2.54 5.26
N VAL A 373 0.28 3.70 5.85
CA VAL A 373 1.39 4.61 5.45
C VAL A 373 2.72 4.04 5.92
N LYS A 374 2.74 3.48 7.11
CA LYS A 374 4.00 2.83 7.54
C LYS A 374 4.39 1.68 6.61
N ALA A 375 3.41 0.89 6.22
CA ALA A 375 3.73 -0.21 5.30
C ALA A 375 4.38 0.33 4.02
N LYS A 376 3.95 1.41 3.54
CA LYS A 376 4.54 1.99 2.30
C LYS A 376 5.95 2.52 2.56
N ILE A 377 6.13 3.11 3.74
CA ILE A 377 7.50 3.58 4.05
C ILE A 377 8.43 2.37 4.21
N ASP A 378 7.91 1.28 4.78
CA ASP A 378 8.76 0.07 4.87
C ASP A 378 9.13 -0.44 3.47
N LEU A 379 8.19 -0.25 2.54
CA LEU A 379 8.54 -0.68 1.16
C LEU A 379 9.67 0.17 0.59
N VAL A 380 9.61 1.46 0.92
CA VAL A 380 10.70 2.34 0.44
C VAL A 380 12.05 1.82 0.96
N ARG A 381 12.10 1.31 2.15
CA ARG A 381 13.37 0.79 2.70
C ARG A 381 13.73 -0.55 2.05
N GLU A 382 12.74 -1.29 1.87
CA GLU A 382 13.00 -2.63 1.30
C GLU A 382 13.58 -2.52 -0.12
N TYR A 383 13.20 -1.47 -0.78
CA TYR A 383 13.67 -1.38 -2.19
C TYR A 383 14.88 -0.46 -2.29
N GLY A 384 15.31 0.03 -1.09
CA GLY A 384 16.56 0.82 -1.06
C GLY A 384 16.33 2.22 -1.67
N LEU A 385 15.10 2.73 -1.58
CA LEU A 385 14.86 4.09 -2.14
C LEU A 385 15.28 5.16 -1.15
N GLY A 386 15.36 6.43 -1.67
CA GLY A 386 16.01 7.51 -0.90
C GLY A 386 15.03 8.28 -0.03
N GLY A 387 13.67 8.10 -0.36
CA GLY A 387 12.77 8.90 0.52
C GLY A 387 11.32 8.76 0.06
N ILE A 388 10.50 9.53 0.77
CA ILE A 388 9.07 9.55 0.40
C ILE A 388 8.69 11.00 0.07
N SER A 389 7.69 11.10 -0.87
CA SER A 389 7.06 12.39 -1.18
C SER A 389 5.56 12.33 -0.89
N LEU A 390 4.99 13.45 -0.29
CA LEU A 390 3.57 13.40 0.15
C LEU A 390 2.72 14.26 -0.80
N TRP A 391 1.58 13.63 -1.28
CA TRP A 391 0.55 14.37 -2.01
C TRP A 391 -0.79 14.22 -1.30
N SER A 392 -1.33 15.34 -0.81
CA SER A 392 -0.43 16.52 -0.57
C SER A 392 -0.57 17.00 0.86
N LEU A 393 0.15 18.08 1.26
CA LEU A 393 0.15 18.55 2.66
C LEU A 393 -1.24 19.01 3.07
N ALA A 394 -2.10 19.25 2.12
CA ALA A 394 -3.44 19.77 2.49
C ALA A 394 -4.31 18.64 3.07
N ASN A 395 -3.88 17.45 2.87
CA ASN A 395 -4.84 16.40 3.25
C ASN A 395 -4.20 15.39 4.21
N VAL A 396 -3.04 15.74 4.77
CA VAL A 396 -2.37 14.77 5.66
C VAL A 396 -3.20 14.66 6.95
N PRO A 397 -3.67 13.39 7.26
CA PRO A 397 -4.38 13.22 8.54
C PRO A 397 -3.46 13.45 9.75
N ASP A 398 -3.90 14.36 10.56
CA ASP A 398 -3.06 14.69 11.74
C ASP A 398 -3.96 14.90 12.96
N PHE A 399 -4.65 13.80 13.30
CA PHE A 399 -5.59 13.90 14.44
C PHE A 399 -5.03 13.12 15.64
N ASN A 400 -5.36 13.69 16.88
CA ASN A 400 -5.05 12.94 18.12
C ASN A 400 -6.23 12.02 18.49
N ASP A 401 -5.92 10.67 18.40
CA ASP A 401 -7.06 9.78 18.70
C ASP A 401 -7.30 9.69 20.22
N LYS A 402 -8.39 10.34 20.75
CA LYS A 402 -8.65 10.35 22.21
C LYS A 402 -9.69 9.30 22.57
N THR A 403 -10.20 8.45 21.51
CA THR A 403 -11.35 7.55 21.72
C THR A 403 -10.88 6.15 22.11
N SER A 404 -9.59 5.91 22.62
CA SER A 404 -9.02 4.58 22.94
C SER A 404 -9.14 3.62 21.76
N LYS A 405 -9.97 4.05 20.64
CA LYS A 405 -10.04 3.25 19.40
C LYS A 405 -8.99 3.75 18.40
N VAL A 406 -8.10 2.84 17.87
CA VAL A 406 -6.98 3.30 17.01
C VAL A 406 -7.46 3.32 15.56
N TYR A 407 -7.99 4.46 15.07
CA TYR A 407 -8.43 4.61 13.66
C TYR A 407 -7.26 5.03 12.78
N GLY A 408 -6.22 5.23 13.45
CA GLY A 408 -4.93 5.40 12.76
C GLY A 408 -4.86 6.74 12.02
N LEU A 409 -5.68 7.75 12.59
CA LEU A 409 -5.69 9.03 11.82
C LEU A 409 -4.57 9.94 12.31
N ASP A 410 -3.67 9.46 13.26
CA ASP A 410 -2.44 10.20 13.64
C ASP A 410 -1.30 9.91 12.66
N VAL A 411 -1.51 10.11 11.42
CA VAL A 411 -0.62 9.66 10.33
C VAL A 411 0.64 10.53 10.31
N TRP A 412 0.50 11.81 10.54
CA TRP A 412 1.71 12.67 10.45
C TRP A 412 2.77 12.23 11.47
N ASP A 413 2.38 12.09 12.72
CA ASP A 413 3.38 11.71 13.75
C ASP A 413 4.02 10.35 13.42
N ASN A 414 3.26 9.55 12.84
CA ASN A 414 3.83 8.22 12.51
C ASN A 414 4.77 8.29 11.31
N ILE A 415 4.48 9.19 10.40
CA ILE A 415 5.44 9.36 9.29
C ILE A 415 6.79 9.84 9.85
N ILE A 416 6.69 10.82 10.73
CA ILE A 416 7.95 11.40 11.26
C ILE A 416 8.72 10.34 12.06
N ALA A 417 7.99 9.55 12.71
CA ALA A 417 8.67 8.53 13.56
C ALA A 417 9.28 7.43 12.70
N ALA A 418 8.74 7.31 11.48
CA ALA A 418 9.18 6.14 10.68
C ALA A 418 10.35 6.54 9.76
N LEU A 419 10.76 7.81 9.73
CA LEU A 419 11.76 8.24 8.73
C LEU A 419 13.16 7.78 9.14
N PRO A 420 13.54 7.97 10.46
CA PRO A 420 14.85 7.42 10.85
C PRO A 420 14.83 5.89 10.92
N PHE A 421 15.94 5.32 10.38
CA PHE A 421 15.95 3.85 10.49
C PHE A 421 17.39 3.34 10.50
N LYS A 422 17.44 2.14 10.99
CA LYS A 422 18.77 1.48 10.96
C LYS A 422 18.76 0.38 9.87
N ALA A 423 19.78 0.56 9.00
CA ALA A 423 19.81 -0.50 7.98
C ALA A 423 19.64 -1.90 8.60
N PRO A 424 18.68 -2.60 8.02
CA PRO A 424 18.44 -3.90 8.68
C PRO A 424 19.75 -4.63 9.00
N ALA A 425 20.04 -5.05 10.35
CA ALA A 425 21.11 -6.01 10.74
C ALA A 425 20.95 -7.34 9.98
N ALA A 426 22.02 -7.95 9.24
CA ALA A 426 22.26 -9.24 8.57
C ALA A 426 20.93 -9.90 8.17
N VAL A 427 20.64 -10.15 6.83
CA VAL A 427 19.67 -10.91 6.00
C VAL A 427 18.98 -11.98 6.84
N GLY A 428 17.81 -11.61 7.56
CA GLY A 428 16.86 -12.54 8.22
C GLY A 428 17.20 -14.02 7.98
N THR A 429 16.88 -14.88 8.89
CA THR A 429 17.05 -16.35 8.78
C THR A 429 16.38 -16.89 7.50
N LYS A 430 17.28 -17.56 6.70
CA LYS A 430 16.74 -18.17 5.47
C LYS A 430 15.64 -19.19 5.81
N ALA A 431 14.60 -19.06 5.02
CA ALA A 431 13.49 -20.00 5.24
C ALA A 431 13.60 -21.18 4.25
N ALA A 432 13.76 -22.38 4.80
CA ALA A 432 13.80 -23.57 3.92
C ALA A 432 12.42 -24.28 3.94
N PHE A 433 12.05 -24.72 2.64
CA PHE A 433 10.74 -25.39 2.53
C PHE A 433 10.95 -26.88 2.23
N THR A 434 10.23 -27.67 2.97
CA THR A 434 10.37 -29.12 2.73
C THR A 434 9.43 -29.57 1.59
N ASP A 435 8.40 -28.81 1.29
CA ASP A 435 7.50 -29.15 0.17
C ASP A 435 7.60 -28.06 -0.91
N LYS A 436 7.89 -28.45 -2.12
CA LYS A 436 8.16 -27.46 -3.19
C LYS A 436 6.87 -26.78 -3.65
N VAL A 437 5.78 -27.54 -3.55
CA VAL A 437 4.50 -26.92 -3.97
C VAL A 437 4.13 -25.78 -3.02
N VAL A 438 4.40 -25.98 -1.69
CA VAL A 438 4.13 -24.87 -0.73
C VAL A 438 5.07 -23.70 -1.02
N GLU A 439 6.33 -24.08 -1.27
CA GLU A 439 7.29 -22.98 -1.54
C GLU A 439 6.86 -22.19 -2.79
N THR A 440 6.43 -22.89 -3.84
CA THR A 440 6.02 -22.19 -5.07
C THR A 440 4.83 -21.28 -4.79
N ALA A 441 3.90 -21.80 -4.04
CA ALA A 441 2.73 -20.97 -3.70
C ALA A 441 3.15 -19.72 -2.90
N VAL A 442 4.07 -19.89 -1.97
CA VAL A 442 4.52 -18.73 -1.17
C VAL A 442 5.27 -17.74 -2.08
N ARG A 443 6.03 -18.27 -2.98
CA ARG A 443 6.76 -17.34 -3.85
C ARG A 443 5.79 -16.53 -4.72
N LYS A 444 4.80 -17.19 -5.14
CA LYS A 444 3.81 -16.45 -5.95
C LYS A 444 3.20 -15.31 -5.13
N GLN A 445 2.98 -15.61 -3.86
CA GLN A 445 2.40 -14.54 -3.03
C GLN A 445 3.40 -13.41 -2.77
N LEU A 446 4.57 -13.73 -2.83
CA LEU A 446 5.60 -12.69 -2.61
C LEU A 446 6.01 -12.04 -3.93
N MET A 447 5.30 -12.50 -5.00
CA MET A 447 5.54 -11.97 -6.37
C MET A 447 7.00 -12.19 -6.79
N ARG A 448 7.52 -13.36 -6.56
CA ARG A 448 8.88 -13.69 -7.04
C ARG A 448 8.92 -15.17 -7.46
N THR A 449 9.86 -15.45 -8.40
CA THR A 449 9.92 -16.85 -8.91
C THR A 449 11.25 -17.49 -8.51
N SER A 450 12.23 -16.66 -8.00
CA SER A 450 13.54 -17.25 -7.60
C SER A 450 14.14 -16.42 -6.46
N GLY A 451 15.26 -16.90 -5.87
CA GLY A 451 15.97 -16.15 -4.80
C GLY A 451 15.61 -16.71 -3.40
N THR A 452 16.45 -16.21 -2.53
CA THR A 452 16.28 -16.72 -1.15
C THR A 452 15.09 -16.02 -0.48
N ILE A 453 14.25 -16.90 0.26
CA ILE A 453 13.15 -16.33 1.07
C ILE A 453 13.59 -16.29 2.54
N TYR A 454 13.31 -15.12 3.10
CA TYR A 454 13.70 -15.00 4.52
C TYR A 454 12.45 -15.00 5.39
N SER A 455 12.67 -15.41 6.66
CA SER A 455 11.53 -15.64 7.59
C SER A 455 10.71 -14.35 7.76
N ASN A 456 11.33 -13.20 7.77
CA ASN A 456 10.55 -11.96 7.95
C ASN A 456 9.60 -11.71 6.76
N GLU A 457 10.01 -12.20 5.67
CA GLU A 457 9.11 -12.02 4.51
C GLU A 457 7.86 -12.90 4.64
N LEU A 458 8.04 -14.02 5.32
CA LEU A 458 6.88 -14.94 5.42
C LEU A 458 5.79 -14.36 6.31
N LEU A 459 6.17 -13.31 7.10
CA LEU A 459 5.16 -12.67 7.98
C LEU A 459 4.21 -11.80 7.15
N LYS A 460 4.56 -11.67 5.89
CA LYS A 460 3.73 -10.78 5.05
C LYS A 460 2.79 -11.62 4.17
N VAL A 461 2.81 -12.94 4.44
CA VAL A 461 1.93 -13.78 3.63
C VAL A 461 0.63 -14.03 4.43
N TYR A 462 -0.53 -13.56 3.83
CA TYR A 462 -1.80 -13.63 4.58
C TYR A 462 -2.78 -14.58 3.87
N ARG A 463 -2.36 -14.86 2.64
CA ARG A 463 -3.24 -15.79 1.91
C ARG A 463 -2.40 -16.77 1.10
N LEU A 464 -3.05 -17.93 1.06
CA LEU A 464 -2.27 -18.95 0.32
C LEU A 464 -3.22 -19.99 -0.25
N ALA A 465 -3.04 -20.12 -1.59
CA ALA A 465 -3.69 -21.29 -2.23
C ALA A 465 -2.63 -22.32 -2.64
N ILE A 466 -2.91 -23.50 -2.13
CA ILE A 466 -1.91 -24.55 -2.41
C ILE A 466 -2.55 -25.55 -3.37
N PRO A 467 -1.95 -25.64 -4.57
CA PRO A 467 -2.55 -26.50 -5.60
C PRO A 467 -2.34 -27.99 -5.28
N ALA A 468 -3.00 -28.89 -6.18
CA ALA A 468 -2.80 -30.36 -6.03
C ALA A 468 -1.32 -30.73 -6.15
N GLY A 469 -0.98 -31.88 -5.52
CA GLY A 469 0.41 -32.39 -5.63
C GLY A 469 1.21 -32.11 -4.35
N VAL A 470 0.52 -31.36 -3.37
CA VAL A 470 1.26 -31.11 -2.12
C VAL A 470 1.42 -32.42 -1.34
N LYS A 471 2.64 -32.59 -0.83
CA LYS A 471 2.92 -33.86 -0.11
C LYS A 471 2.75 -33.68 1.40
N SER A 472 3.04 -32.49 1.85
CA SER A 472 2.92 -32.23 3.30
C SER A 472 2.63 -30.74 3.53
N LEU A 473 1.85 -30.54 4.69
CA LEU A 473 1.56 -29.12 5.03
C LEU A 473 2.44 -28.66 6.18
N ALA A 474 3.53 -29.26 6.44
CA ALA A 474 4.37 -28.97 7.63
C ALA A 474 4.92 -27.55 7.55
N ASP A 475 5.09 -27.08 6.32
CA ASP A 475 5.74 -25.77 6.18
C ASP A 475 4.77 -24.63 6.50
N LEU A 476 3.49 -24.95 6.75
CA LEU A 476 2.54 -23.88 7.09
C LEU A 476 2.87 -23.24 8.45
N LYS A 477 3.64 -23.91 9.34
CA LYS A 477 4.01 -23.31 10.63
C LYS A 477 4.88 -22.05 10.45
N LYS A 478 5.37 -21.93 9.19
CA LYS A 478 6.25 -20.76 8.95
C LYS A 478 5.41 -19.54 8.59
N LEU A 479 4.09 -19.70 8.45
CA LEU A 479 3.22 -18.60 7.98
C LEU A 479 2.18 -18.30 9.07
N PRO A 480 2.61 -17.64 10.08
CA PRO A 480 1.76 -17.50 11.29
C PRO A 480 0.66 -16.45 11.08
N ASN A 481 0.82 -15.66 9.94
CA ASN A 481 -0.19 -14.58 9.82
C ASN A 481 -1.23 -14.93 8.74
N LEU A 482 -1.29 -16.26 8.38
CA LEU A 482 -2.24 -16.65 7.31
C LEU A 482 -3.68 -16.44 7.78
N GLU A 483 -4.46 -15.78 6.92
CA GLU A 483 -5.90 -15.54 7.21
C GLU A 483 -6.78 -16.32 6.23
N TYR A 484 -6.17 -16.70 5.11
CA TYR A 484 -6.89 -17.44 4.04
C TYR A 484 -6.02 -18.61 3.56
N LEU A 485 -6.70 -19.80 3.58
CA LEU A 485 -5.95 -20.98 3.08
C LEU A 485 -6.90 -21.86 2.27
N ASP A 486 -6.39 -22.05 1.02
CA ASP A 486 -7.12 -23.02 0.18
C ASP A 486 -6.21 -24.21 -0.19
N VAL A 487 -6.69 -25.41 0.25
CA VAL A 487 -5.94 -26.63 -0.12
C VAL A 487 -6.95 -27.65 -0.65
N SER A 488 -7.83 -27.18 -1.52
CA SER A 488 -8.89 -28.06 -2.04
C SER A 488 -8.32 -28.99 -3.11
N ASN A 489 -8.91 -30.25 -3.13
CA ASN A 489 -8.54 -31.23 -4.17
C ASN A 489 -7.04 -31.53 -4.17
N ALA A 490 -6.52 -31.81 -2.96
CA ALA A 490 -5.04 -32.03 -2.92
C ALA A 490 -4.74 -33.43 -2.40
N LYS A 491 -5.80 -34.23 -2.28
CA LYS A 491 -5.67 -35.63 -1.80
C LYS A 491 -4.99 -35.70 -0.44
N ILE A 492 -5.29 -34.78 0.43
CA ILE A 492 -4.62 -34.82 1.76
C ILE A 492 -5.61 -35.39 2.78
N SER A 493 -5.00 -36.04 3.80
CA SER A 493 -5.88 -36.58 4.87
C SER A 493 -5.47 -36.02 6.23
N ASN A 494 -4.18 -35.54 6.32
CA ASN A 494 -3.69 -35.04 7.62
C ASN A 494 -3.58 -33.51 7.56
N ILE A 495 -4.33 -32.94 8.56
CA ILE A 495 -4.29 -31.46 8.55
C ILE A 495 -3.80 -30.97 9.92
N SER A 496 -2.98 -31.72 10.57
CA SER A 496 -2.56 -31.38 11.95
C SER A 496 -1.82 -30.03 11.97
N ASN A 497 -1.20 -29.68 10.83
CA ASN A 497 -0.39 -28.44 10.84
C ASN A 497 -1.27 -27.20 10.72
N VAL A 498 -2.54 -27.40 10.42
CA VAL A 498 -3.45 -26.23 10.34
C VAL A 498 -3.72 -25.68 11.75
N SER A 499 -3.48 -26.44 12.78
CA SER A 499 -3.79 -26.01 14.16
C SER A 499 -2.92 -24.82 14.59
N ASN A 500 -1.84 -24.54 13.79
CA ASN A 500 -0.92 -23.45 14.19
C ASN A 500 -1.37 -22.12 13.57
N LEU A 501 -2.38 -22.15 12.76
CA LEU A 501 -2.73 -20.92 12.02
C LEU A 501 -3.93 -20.25 12.70
N LYS A 502 -3.65 -19.51 13.75
CA LYS A 502 -4.70 -19.03 14.68
C LYS A 502 -5.42 -17.80 14.10
N ASN A 503 -4.80 -17.31 12.97
CA ASN A 503 -5.45 -16.09 12.43
C ASN A 503 -6.33 -16.44 11.23
N LEU A 504 -6.56 -17.77 11.00
CA LEU A 504 -7.30 -18.16 9.79
C LEU A 504 -8.77 -17.73 9.92
N ARG A 505 -9.21 -17.12 8.80
CA ARG A 505 -10.64 -16.72 8.74
C ARG A 505 -11.38 -17.51 7.66
N VAL A 506 -10.60 -17.86 6.61
CA VAL A 506 -11.19 -18.68 5.54
C VAL A 506 -10.33 -19.93 5.33
N LEU A 507 -11.10 -21.08 5.30
CA LEU A 507 -10.35 -22.34 5.10
C LEU A 507 -11.17 -23.25 4.17
N TYR A 508 -10.52 -23.46 3.02
CA TYR A 508 -11.14 -24.40 2.06
C TYR A 508 -10.35 -25.72 2.01
N LEU A 509 -11.11 -26.80 2.31
CA LEU A 509 -10.44 -28.13 2.30
C LEU A 509 -11.32 -29.12 1.54
N GLN A 510 -12.07 -28.66 0.60
CA GLN A 510 -13.02 -29.58 -0.07
C GLN A 510 -12.28 -30.54 -0.99
N ARG A 511 -13.06 -31.73 -1.16
CA ARG A 511 -12.61 -32.80 -2.07
C ARG A 511 -11.23 -33.32 -1.69
N ASN A 512 -11.04 -33.59 -0.44
CA ASN A 512 -9.85 -34.34 0.05
C ASN A 512 -10.29 -35.65 0.70
N THR A 513 -9.37 -36.31 1.51
CA THR A 513 -9.79 -37.56 2.19
C THR A 513 -9.66 -37.41 3.71
N ILE A 514 -10.14 -36.27 4.23
CA ILE A 514 -9.96 -35.90 5.66
C ILE A 514 -11.05 -36.58 6.49
N ALA A 515 -10.60 -37.20 7.56
CA ALA A 515 -11.60 -37.83 8.47
C ALA A 515 -11.53 -37.17 9.86
N ASP A 516 -10.33 -36.71 10.22
CA ASP A 516 -10.17 -36.12 11.56
C ASP A 516 -10.01 -34.59 11.44
N ILE A 517 -11.04 -33.90 12.10
CA ILE A 517 -10.92 -32.42 11.99
C ILE A 517 -10.60 -31.84 13.36
N THR A 518 -10.04 -32.56 14.29
CA THR A 518 -9.70 -32.07 15.64
C THR A 518 -8.71 -30.90 15.58
N PRO A 519 -7.86 -30.87 14.59
CA PRO A 519 -6.90 -29.75 14.54
C PRO A 519 -7.59 -28.40 14.34
N LEU A 520 -8.92 -28.39 14.11
CA LEU A 520 -9.60 -27.10 13.91
C LEU A 520 -10.11 -26.52 15.23
N LYS A 521 -10.11 -27.19 16.39
CA LYS A 521 -10.81 -26.89 17.66
C LYS A 521 -10.43 -25.51 18.17
N GLY A 522 -9.34 -24.89 17.81
CA GLY A 522 -8.86 -23.63 18.39
C GLY A 522 -8.83 -22.51 17.34
N LEU A 523 -9.35 -22.77 16.16
CA LEU A 523 -9.33 -21.71 15.13
C LEU A 523 -10.63 -20.90 15.21
N THR A 524 -10.82 -20.13 16.28
CA THR A 524 -12.10 -19.52 16.70
C THR A 524 -12.40 -18.28 15.84
N LYS A 525 -11.34 -17.95 14.94
CA LYS A 525 -11.62 -16.76 14.09
C LYS A 525 -12.18 -17.18 12.73
N LEU A 526 -12.37 -18.53 12.57
CA LEU A 526 -12.81 -19.00 11.23
C LEU A 526 -14.23 -18.50 10.96
N GLU A 527 -14.33 -17.90 9.72
CA GLU A 527 -15.65 -17.36 9.31
C GLU A 527 -16.23 -18.18 8.15
N VAL A 528 -15.33 -18.66 7.30
CA VAL A 528 -15.75 -19.53 6.19
C VAL A 528 -14.95 -20.84 6.24
N LEU A 529 -15.79 -21.97 6.17
CA LEU A 529 -15.13 -23.29 6.20
C LEU A 529 -15.84 -24.23 5.22
N SER A 530 -15.00 -24.64 4.31
CA SER A 530 -15.57 -25.67 3.41
C SER A 530 -14.86 -27.02 3.59
N LEU A 531 -15.68 -28.04 3.82
CA LEU A 531 -15.17 -29.42 4.01
C LEU A 531 -15.91 -30.39 3.11
N ASN A 532 -16.46 -29.90 2.06
CA ASN A 532 -17.23 -30.76 1.14
C ASN A 532 -16.37 -31.92 0.62
N GLY A 533 -17.13 -33.10 0.46
CA GLY A 533 -16.48 -34.23 -0.24
C GLY A 533 -15.27 -34.78 0.52
N ASN A 534 -15.39 -34.93 1.82
CA ASN A 534 -14.36 -35.62 2.62
C ASN A 534 -14.95 -36.87 3.28
N ARG A 535 -14.24 -37.45 4.32
CA ARG A 535 -14.75 -38.68 4.99
C ARG A 535 -15.01 -38.40 6.48
N ILE A 536 -15.71 -37.25 6.71
CA ILE A 536 -15.85 -36.76 8.11
C ILE A 536 -17.14 -37.36 8.70
N SER A 537 -16.98 -37.95 9.89
CA SER A 537 -18.19 -38.48 10.55
C SER A 537 -18.48 -37.74 11.85
N GLY A 538 -17.35 -37.30 12.53
CA GLY A 538 -17.57 -36.55 13.79
C GLY A 538 -17.30 -35.06 13.58
N ILE A 539 -18.33 -34.23 14.11
CA ILE A 539 -18.08 -32.79 13.90
C ILE A 539 -18.16 -32.07 15.24
N GLY A 540 -17.86 -32.80 16.32
CA GLY A 540 -17.86 -32.18 17.67
C GLY A 540 -16.92 -30.97 17.73
N THR A 541 -15.87 -31.01 16.98
CA THR A 541 -14.84 -29.94 17.01
C THR A 541 -15.43 -28.61 16.54
N LEU A 542 -16.54 -28.64 15.79
CA LEU A 542 -17.05 -27.39 15.19
C LEU A 542 -17.90 -26.62 16.20
N ALA A 543 -18.26 -27.21 17.33
CA ALA A 543 -19.18 -26.57 18.30
C ALA A 543 -18.61 -25.26 18.84
N GLY A 544 -17.23 -25.13 18.83
CA GLY A 544 -16.59 -23.96 19.47
C GLY A 544 -16.21 -22.90 18.41
N LEU A 545 -16.50 -23.10 17.11
CA LEU A 545 -16.11 -22.11 16.09
C LEU A 545 -17.28 -21.14 15.85
N THR A 546 -17.57 -20.29 16.77
CA THR A 546 -18.83 -19.51 16.87
C THR A 546 -18.77 -18.31 15.92
N SER A 547 -17.55 -18.13 15.27
CA SER A 547 -17.49 -16.99 14.33
C SER A 547 -17.90 -17.42 12.92
N LEU A 548 -18.27 -18.72 12.74
CA LEU A 548 -18.57 -19.22 11.38
C LEU A 548 -19.85 -18.55 10.85
N THR A 549 -19.64 -18.06 9.62
CA THR A 549 -20.83 -17.49 8.94
C THR A 549 -21.23 -18.36 7.73
N GLU A 550 -20.19 -19.09 7.18
CA GLU A 550 -20.46 -20.05 6.09
C GLU A 550 -19.80 -21.39 6.38
N LEU A 551 -20.71 -22.42 6.25
CA LEU A 551 -20.18 -23.77 6.50
C LEU A 551 -20.72 -24.73 5.44
N TYR A 552 -19.69 -25.30 4.78
CA TYR A 552 -20.04 -26.31 3.76
C TYR A 552 -19.48 -27.68 4.14
N ILE A 553 -20.44 -28.69 4.40
CA ILE A 553 -19.91 -30.04 4.77
C ILE A 553 -20.72 -31.10 4.01
N ARG A 554 -21.04 -30.79 2.63
CA ARG A 554 -21.71 -31.77 1.75
C ARG A 554 -20.84 -33.01 1.54
N ASP A 555 -21.66 -34.14 1.31
CA ASP A 555 -21.00 -35.38 0.87
C ASP A 555 -19.89 -35.80 1.85
N ASN A 556 -20.33 -35.91 3.07
CA ASN A 556 -19.49 -36.54 4.10
C ASN A 556 -20.25 -37.68 4.79
N LEU A 557 -19.80 -38.04 6.06
CA LEU A 557 -20.47 -39.19 6.71
C LEU A 557 -21.05 -38.75 8.07
N VAL A 558 -21.60 -37.57 8.19
CA VAL A 558 -22.02 -37.00 9.50
C VAL A 558 -23.40 -37.56 9.86
N SER A 559 -23.52 -37.99 11.08
CA SER A 559 -24.80 -38.62 11.48
C SER A 559 -25.43 -37.83 12.62
N ASP A 560 -24.70 -36.77 13.17
CA ASP A 560 -25.26 -35.97 14.28
C ASP A 560 -24.86 -34.49 14.08
N TYR A 561 -26.01 -33.66 14.04
CA TYR A 561 -25.71 -32.22 13.76
C TYR A 561 -25.80 -31.41 15.05
N SER A 562 -25.83 -31.99 16.25
CA SER A 562 -25.97 -31.25 17.52
C SER A 562 -24.83 -30.26 17.74
N PRO A 563 -23.74 -30.53 17.27
CA PRO A 563 -22.63 -29.61 17.52
C PRO A 563 -22.81 -28.27 16.79
N LEU A 564 -23.74 -28.23 15.87
CA LEU A 564 -23.89 -26.96 15.12
C LEU A 564 -24.99 -26.11 15.76
N ALA A 565 -25.59 -26.53 16.78
CA ALA A 565 -26.87 -25.96 17.29
C ALA A 565 -26.63 -24.53 17.82
N ASN A 566 -25.29 -24.19 18.12
CA ASN A 566 -25.11 -22.85 18.73
C ASN A 566 -24.31 -21.94 17.82
N LEU A 567 -24.16 -22.33 16.60
CA LEU A 567 -23.42 -21.42 15.68
C LEU A 567 -24.39 -20.42 15.06
N LYS A 568 -24.77 -19.43 15.72
CA LYS A 568 -25.92 -18.53 15.45
C LYS A 568 -25.55 -17.52 14.37
N LYS A 569 -24.19 -17.48 14.07
CA LYS A 569 -23.84 -16.45 13.05
C LYS A 569 -23.89 -17.06 11.65
N LEU A 570 -24.31 -18.33 11.56
CA LEU A 570 -24.28 -18.97 10.24
C LEU A 570 -25.34 -18.34 9.32
N ASN A 571 -24.81 -17.99 8.13
CA ASN A 571 -25.73 -17.48 7.10
C ASN A 571 -25.92 -18.51 5.96
N ILE A 572 -24.89 -19.25 5.78
CA ILE A 572 -24.96 -20.31 4.75
C ILE A 572 -24.54 -21.65 5.39
N LEU A 573 -25.46 -22.66 5.12
CA LEU A 573 -25.15 -24.00 5.64
C LEU A 573 -25.58 -25.06 4.63
N TYR A 574 -24.58 -25.82 4.23
CA TYR A 574 -24.88 -26.89 3.27
C TYR A 574 -24.46 -28.25 3.83
N LEU A 575 -25.50 -29.20 3.83
CA LEU A 575 -25.24 -30.48 4.53
C LEU A 575 -25.61 -31.67 3.65
N LYS A 576 -26.13 -31.44 2.51
CA LYS A 576 -26.60 -32.55 1.66
C LYS A 576 -25.51 -33.61 1.45
N GLY A 577 -26.00 -34.90 1.38
CA GLY A 577 -25.05 -35.99 1.04
C GLY A 577 -24.34 -36.54 2.27
N ASN A 578 -24.93 -36.16 3.55
CA ASN A 578 -24.40 -36.82 4.76
C ASN A 578 -25.35 -37.94 5.20
N LYS A 579 -24.96 -38.68 6.32
CA LYS A 579 -25.75 -39.86 6.72
C LYS A 579 -27.05 -39.45 7.42
N SER A 580 -27.04 -38.34 8.13
CA SER A 580 -28.22 -37.98 8.93
C SER A 580 -29.20 -37.16 8.06
N THR A 581 -30.44 -37.43 8.07
CA THR A 581 -31.48 -36.59 7.44
C THR A 581 -32.32 -35.90 8.53
N ASN A 582 -31.89 -36.13 9.86
CA ASN A 582 -32.57 -35.45 10.98
C ASN A 582 -31.90 -34.10 11.30
N TYR A 583 -32.73 -33.04 11.05
CA TYR A 583 -32.13 -31.69 11.22
C TYR A 583 -32.78 -30.97 12.40
N THR A 584 -33.48 -31.70 13.26
CA THR A 584 -34.25 -31.10 14.36
C THR A 584 -33.34 -30.30 15.31
N LYS A 585 -32.09 -30.65 15.41
CA LYS A 585 -31.18 -29.96 16.35
C LYS A 585 -30.71 -28.63 15.77
N LEU A 586 -31.18 -28.31 14.52
CA LEU A 586 -30.67 -27.07 13.91
C LEU A 586 -31.77 -26.01 13.92
N ASN A 587 -32.81 -26.18 14.73
CA ASN A 587 -33.94 -25.24 14.71
C ASN A 587 -33.49 -23.82 15.09
N ASN A 588 -32.45 -23.76 15.94
CA ASN A 588 -32.03 -22.41 16.40
C ASN A 588 -31.14 -21.73 15.35
N VAL A 589 -30.56 -22.44 14.52
CA VAL A 589 -29.65 -21.79 13.55
C VAL A 589 -30.39 -21.60 12.22
N LYS A 590 -31.47 -22.36 12.03
CA LYS A 590 -32.18 -22.37 10.73
C LYS A 590 -32.79 -20.99 10.44
N LYS A 591 -33.18 -20.30 11.48
CA LYS A 591 -33.88 -19.01 11.28
C LYS A 591 -32.91 -17.95 10.74
N GLY A 592 -31.65 -18.12 10.97
CA GLY A 592 -30.69 -17.08 10.57
C GLY A 592 -30.04 -17.40 9.22
N LEU A 593 -30.41 -18.55 8.56
CA LEU A 593 -29.69 -18.95 7.33
C LEU A 593 -30.30 -18.23 6.12
N LEU A 594 -29.44 -17.73 5.35
CA LEU A 594 -29.89 -17.13 4.08
C LEU A 594 -29.91 -18.17 2.96
N GLU A 595 -28.99 -19.09 3.06
CA GLU A 595 -28.93 -20.21 2.09
C GLU A 595 -28.70 -21.52 2.83
N LYS A 596 -29.57 -22.60 2.36
CA LYS A 596 -29.37 -23.96 2.94
C LYS A 596 -29.83 -25.01 1.93
N ASP A 597 -29.30 -26.22 2.10
CA ASP A 597 -29.68 -27.21 1.05
C ASP A 597 -30.37 -28.41 1.70
N PHE A 598 -31.07 -28.39 2.91
CA PHE A 598 -31.76 -29.50 3.59
C PHE A 598 -33.07 -28.97 4.19
#